data_AF-A0A3P3TW02-F1
#
_entry.id   AF-A0A3P3TW02-F1
#
_cell.length_a   1.000
_cell.length_b   1.000
_cell.length_c   1.000
_cell.angle_alpha   90.00
_cell.angle_beta   90.00
_cell.angle_gamma   90.00
#
_symmetry.space_group_name_H-M   'P 1'
#
loop_
_entity.id
_entity.type
_entity.pdbx_description
1 polymer ?
#
loop_
_entity_poly.entity_id
_entity_poly.type
_entity_poly.pdbx_seq_one_letter_code
_entity_poly.pdbx_strand_id
1 'polypeptide(L)'
;MARSNRKLIPESRQALEQWKYEIAAEFGLPVGGAGATNTDAEFAGELGAMGASQGSGGSWRYLTSRENGSVGGEITKRLVAQAEKDFLL
;
A
#
# COMPACT_ATOMS: atom_id res chain seq x y z
N MET A 1 -23.95 15.38 1.42
CA MET A 1 -23.40 14.06 1.03
C MET A 1 -22.21 13.75 1.93
N ALA A 2 -22.18 12.56 2.53
CA ALA A 2 -21.42 12.26 3.74
C ALA A 2 -19.89 12.28 3.54
N ARG A 3 -19.24 13.31 4.11
CA ARG A 3 -17.80 13.59 4.01
C ARG A 3 -16.93 12.86 5.05
N SER A 4 -17.40 11.73 5.59
CA SER A 4 -16.63 10.97 6.58
C SER A 4 -16.51 9.52 6.15
N ASN A 5 -15.40 9.19 5.48
CA ASN A 5 -14.88 7.82 5.37
C ASN A 5 -14.40 7.37 6.76
N ARG A 6 -15.31 7.32 7.73
CA ARG A 6 -15.02 6.92 9.09
C ARG A 6 -14.75 5.42 9.05
N LYS A 7 -13.54 5.02 9.46
CA LYS A 7 -13.21 3.60 9.64
C LYS A 7 -14.25 3.00 10.58
N LEU A 8 -14.78 1.83 10.22
CA LEU A 8 -15.81 1.16 11.00
C LEU A 8 -15.30 0.84 12.42
N ILE A 9 -14.02 0.47 12.50
CA ILE A 9 -13.29 0.28 13.75
C ILE A 9 -12.03 1.15 13.67
N PRO A 10 -11.93 2.24 14.46
CA PRO A 10 -10.78 3.13 14.41
C PRO A 10 -9.49 2.46 14.88
N GLU A 11 -9.57 1.56 15.87
CA GLU A 11 -8.43 0.83 16.43
C GLU A 11 -7.74 -0.08 15.40
N SER A 12 -8.49 -0.66 14.47
CA SER A 12 -7.95 -1.52 13.40
C SER A 12 -7.01 -0.76 12.45
N ARG A 13 -6.97 0.58 12.50
CA ARG A 13 -6.06 1.37 11.67
C ARG A 13 -4.63 0.89 11.75
N GLN A 14 -4.12 0.60 12.95
CA GLN A 14 -2.71 0.23 13.12
C GLN A 14 -2.39 -1.12 12.48
N ALA A 15 -3.26 -2.12 12.68
CA ALA A 15 -3.11 -3.44 12.08
C ALA A 15 -3.22 -3.38 10.54
N LEU A 16 -4.19 -2.62 10.03
CA LEU A 16 -4.38 -2.47 8.58
C LEU A 16 -3.23 -1.72 7.91
N GLU A 17 -2.61 -0.74 8.57
CA GLU A 17 -1.42 -0.07 8.04
C GLU A 17 -0.23 -1.02 7.99
N GLN A 18 -0.03 -1.85 9.02
CA GLN A 18 1.01 -2.88 9.02
C GLN A 18 0.83 -3.84 7.84
N TRP A 19 -0.35 -4.44 7.71
CA TRP A 19 -0.64 -5.35 6.60
C TRP A 19 -0.52 -4.69 5.23
N LYS A 20 -0.90 -3.41 5.10
CA LYS A 20 -0.76 -2.67 3.84
C LYS A 20 0.70 -2.61 3.38
N TYR A 21 1.64 -2.34 4.29
CA TYR A 21 3.07 -2.30 3.95
C TYR A 21 3.67 -3.70 3.79
N GLU A 22 3.26 -4.67 4.61
CA GLU A 22 3.69 -6.07 4.49
C GLU A 22 3.28 -6.67 3.13
N ILE A 23 2.00 -6.60 2.78
CA ILE A 23 1.46 -7.13 1.53
C ILE A 23 2.10 -6.42 0.33
N ALA A 24 2.28 -5.11 0.42
CA ALA A 24 2.91 -4.39 -0.66
C ALA A 24 4.39 -4.75 -0.82
N ALA A 25 5.10 -5.05 0.28
CA ALA A 25 6.44 -5.61 0.22
C ALA A 25 6.44 -7.03 -0.38
N GLU A 26 5.49 -7.90 -0.01
CA GLU A 26 5.30 -9.23 -0.60
C GLU A 26 5.04 -9.15 -2.11
N PHE A 27 4.32 -8.13 -2.56
CA PHE A 27 4.04 -7.88 -3.99
C PHE A 27 5.15 -7.13 -4.71
N GLY A 28 6.25 -6.78 -4.02
CA GLY A 28 7.37 -6.05 -4.61
C GLY A 28 7.03 -4.62 -5.03
N LEU A 29 5.97 -4.03 -4.46
CA LEU A 29 5.54 -2.68 -4.80
C LEU A 29 6.48 -1.67 -4.14
N PRO A 30 6.91 -0.61 -4.85
CA PRO A 30 7.89 0.36 -4.33
C PRO A 30 7.29 1.33 -3.31
N VAL A 31 6.46 0.89 -2.36
CA VAL A 31 5.62 1.72 -1.46
C VAL A 31 6.33 2.26 -0.20
N GLY A 32 7.62 1.96 -0.03
CA GLY A 32 8.43 2.33 1.13
C GLY A 32 8.98 3.75 1.03
N GLY A 33 8.38 4.68 1.78
CA GLY A 33 8.80 6.08 1.83
C GLY A 33 9.24 6.52 3.22
N ALA A 34 10.23 5.84 3.80
CA ALA A 34 11.02 6.31 4.94
C ALA A 34 12.35 5.54 5.00
N GLY A 35 13.38 6.06 4.34
CA GLY A 35 14.76 5.64 4.62
C GLY A 35 15.30 4.40 3.91
N ALA A 36 14.87 4.11 2.67
CA ALA A 36 15.59 3.18 1.80
C ALA A 36 16.10 3.93 0.57
N THR A 37 17.22 4.62 0.75
CA THR A 37 18.20 4.81 -0.32
C THR A 37 18.74 3.42 -0.69
N ASN A 38 17.93 2.62 -1.39
CA ASN A 38 18.41 1.44 -2.09
C ASN A 38 18.33 1.77 -3.57
N THR A 39 19.52 1.97 -4.11
CA THR A 39 19.94 2.31 -5.46
C THR A 39 19.56 1.25 -6.52
N ASP A 40 18.34 0.72 -6.49
CA ASP A 40 17.86 -0.27 -7.47
C ASP A 40 16.81 0.30 -8.44
N ALA A 41 16.43 1.58 -8.28
CA ALA A 41 15.57 2.31 -9.21
C ALA A 41 16.36 3.06 -10.31
N GLU A 42 17.67 2.83 -10.44
CA GLU A 42 18.55 3.55 -11.37
C GLU A 42 18.27 3.23 -12.86
N PHE A 43 17.46 2.21 -13.17
CA PHE A 43 17.05 1.93 -14.55
C PHE A 43 15.76 2.68 -14.98
N ALA A 44 14.86 3.01 -14.05
CA ALA A 44 13.58 3.63 -14.38
C ALA A 44 13.66 5.15 -14.58
N GLY A 45 14.76 5.79 -14.19
CA GLY A 45 14.97 7.23 -14.30
C GLY A 45 15.56 7.72 -15.63
N GLU A 46 16.21 6.86 -16.42
CA GLU A 46 17.03 7.32 -17.54
C GLU A 46 16.29 7.45 -18.88
N LEU A 47 15.10 6.86 -19.05
CA LEU A 47 14.39 6.85 -20.34
C LEU A 47 13.20 7.84 -20.43
N GLY A 48 13.38 9.08 -19.97
CA GLY A 48 12.58 10.19 -20.52
C GLY A 48 11.85 11.14 -19.56
N ALA A 49 12.22 11.25 -18.28
CA ALA A 49 11.62 12.25 -17.40
C ALA A 49 12.41 13.58 -17.38
N MET A 50 12.45 14.27 -18.52
CA MET A 50 12.87 15.66 -18.58
C MET A 50 11.80 16.52 -17.90
N GLY A 51 12.09 17.00 -16.68
CA GLY A 51 11.41 18.16 -16.10
C GLY A 51 10.08 17.90 -15.39
N ALA A 52 10.14 17.51 -14.12
CA ALA A 52 9.20 18.00 -13.11
C ALA A 52 9.80 17.83 -11.72
N SER A 53 9.80 18.92 -10.97
CA SER A 53 10.29 19.03 -9.59
C SER A 53 9.87 17.86 -8.70
N GLN A 54 10.86 17.33 -7.99
CA GLN A 54 10.80 16.34 -6.93
C GLN A 54 9.85 16.78 -5.80
N GLY A 55 8.55 16.57 -6.01
CA GLY A 55 7.56 16.59 -4.95
C GLY A 55 7.53 15.22 -4.30
N SER A 56 8.00 15.13 -3.06
CA SER A 56 7.91 13.97 -2.17
C SER A 56 6.44 13.57 -1.93
N GLY A 57 5.81 12.98 -2.94
CA GLY A 57 4.42 12.53 -2.95
C GLY A 57 4.38 11.03 -3.16
N GLY A 58 4.69 10.29 -2.09
CA GLY A 58 4.61 8.84 -1.86
C GLY A 58 4.24 7.92 -3.03
N SER A 59 5.06 6.90 -3.22
CA SER A 59 5.02 5.92 -4.31
C SER A 59 3.70 5.20 -4.54
N TRP A 60 2.75 5.26 -3.59
CA TRP A 60 1.35 4.87 -3.79
C TRP A 60 0.63 5.63 -4.91
N ARG A 61 1.03 6.89 -5.20
CA ARG A 61 0.41 7.72 -6.23
C ARG A 61 0.77 7.32 -7.67
N TYR A 62 1.88 6.61 -7.84
CA TYR A 62 2.37 6.17 -9.15
C TYR A 62 2.04 4.71 -9.46
N LEU A 63 1.48 3.99 -8.49
CA LEU A 63 0.96 2.64 -8.70
C LEU A 63 -0.29 2.66 -9.56
N THR A 64 -0.44 1.62 -10.38
CA THR A 64 -1.66 1.38 -11.14
C THR A 64 -2.82 1.08 -10.20
N SER A 65 -4.05 1.38 -10.65
CA SER A 65 -5.27 1.02 -9.89
C SER A 65 -5.37 -0.48 -9.59
N ARG A 66 -4.74 -1.31 -10.43
CA ARG A 66 -4.70 -2.77 -10.25
C ARG A 66 -3.79 -3.18 -9.09
N GLU A 67 -2.61 -2.57 -8.99
CA GLU A 67 -1.65 -2.83 -7.88
C GLU A 67 -2.19 -2.30 -6.55
N ASN A 68 -2.74 -1.09 -6.55
CA ASN A 68 -3.41 -0.56 -5.37
C ASN A 68 -4.61 -1.43 -4.96
N GLY A 69 -5.36 -1.92 -5.95
CA GLY A 69 -6.49 -2.82 -5.74
C GLY A 69 -6.11 -4.19 -5.21
N SER A 70 -5.01 -4.79 -5.67
CA SER A 70 -4.56 -6.11 -5.22
C SER A 70 -4.16 -6.09 -3.75
N VAL A 71 -3.49 -5.04 -3.28
CA VAL A 71 -3.15 -4.87 -1.86
C VAL A 71 -4.41 -4.82 -1.00
N GLY A 72 -5.42 -4.02 -1.39
CA GLY A 72 -6.69 -3.94 -0.67
C GLY A 72 -7.49 -5.26 -0.68
N GLY A 73 -7.45 -5.98 -1.80
CA GLY A 73 -8.06 -7.31 -1.92
C GLY A 73 -7.43 -8.33 -0.98
N GLU A 74 -6.10 -8.33 -0.87
CA GLU A 74 -5.38 -9.26 0.00
C GLU A 74 -5.60 -8.94 1.49
N ILE A 75 -5.69 -7.65 1.87
CA ILE A 75 -6.10 -7.24 3.22
C ILE A 75 -7.49 -7.84 3.55
N THR A 76 -8.44 -7.70 2.63
CA THR A 76 -9.81 -8.20 2.83
C THR A 76 -9.83 -9.72 2.95
N LYS A 77 -9.03 -10.42 2.13
CA LYS A 77 -8.89 -11.87 2.18
C LYS A 77 -8.33 -12.34 3.52
N ARG A 78 -7.29 -11.68 4.05
CA ARG A 78 -6.73 -11.98 5.38
C ARG A 78 -7.73 -11.74 6.51
N LEU A 79 -8.51 -10.66 6.43
CA LEU A 79 -9.56 -10.37 7.41
C LEU A 79 -10.62 -11.48 7.46
N VAL A 80 -11.12 -11.91 6.31
CA VAL A 80 -12.12 -12.98 6.22
C VAL A 80 -11.53 -14.29 6.73
N ALA A 81 -10.32 -14.65 6.31
CA ALA A 81 -9.67 -15.87 6.77
C ALA A 81 -9.41 -15.88 8.29
N GLN A 82 -9.09 -14.73 8.90
CA GLN A 82 -8.96 -14.62 10.36
C GLN A 82 -10.32 -14.76 11.04
N ALA A 83 -11.35 -14.09 10.53
CA ALA A 83 -12.70 -14.17 11.07
C ALA A 83 -13.28 -15.60 10.98
N GLU A 84 -13.01 -16.32 9.89
CA GLU A 84 -13.39 -17.73 9.74
C GLU A 84 -12.70 -18.62 10.78
N LYS A 85 -11.41 -18.40 11.03
CA LYS A 85 -10.67 -19.14 12.07
C LYS A 85 -11.18 -18.85 13.47
N ASP A 86 -11.46 -17.58 13.78
CA ASP A 86 -12.00 -17.16 15.08
C ASP A 86 -13.43 -17.66 15.30
N PHE A 87 -14.18 -17.91 14.23
CA PHE A 87 -15.54 -18.46 14.29
C PHE A 87 -15.57 -19.99 14.38
N LEU A 88 -14.52 -20.67 13.88
CA LEU A 88 -14.39 -22.12 13.89
C LEU A 88 -13.70 -22.68 15.15
N LEU A 89 -13.16 -21.82 16.01
CA LEU A 89 -12.61 -22.13 17.34
C LEU A 89 -13.60 -21.70 18.44
#